data_AF-A0A7T4E1V7-F1
#
_entry.id   AF-A0A7T4E1V7-F1
#
_cell.length_a   1.000
_cell.length_b   1.000
_cell.length_c   1.000
_cell.angle_alpha   90.00
_cell.angle_beta   90.00
_cell.angle_gamma   90.00
#
_symmetry.space_group_name_H-M   'P 1'
#
loop_
_entity.id
_entity.type
_entity.pdbx_description
1 polymer ?
#
loop_
_entity_poly.entity_id
_entity_poly.type
_entity_poly.pdbx_seq_one_letter_code
_entity_poly.pdbx_strand_id
1 'polypeptide(L)'
;MTDSSPPPGNARFYFRSLIVAALVAITMLWATPRLTPSSDLLTYAIARLQARLVGGYYSPAHRNDTTVVLIDDDSLDPQKGAWPVPYRTHARWLRNIGLIHKPRAIFLDITFGRERDDPTLPELVSALCELRDAGVPVFLAALPGDDGGLRLRDGLATPAGQPPCFTLVDVRYSASKVDRLVWSYPLWSDGDTRSAALAMAQDVAGIALLKGEEAMALTWGVDNLGQRPFSPDCRLARGGYPEMLPGYVRRLLYGPEASKPICPYTRTLTLSELRAADTDQARLEDLLTDRYVMIGAALSGFNDTVLSPVHDVIPGVFMHAMALDNLLTYRDHYKRALEWEIWPPNILWLLGIPIVMAAHLLHWLAQWLAVQLREINGWTRRWLVPPKSWRLTAATPPAEGTEMLPQRPARWIALGAARGPLTRLRLLRAICADRACRRWLARKVAEKLLIALALTLGKAASILLSSLVVMYIVLIAQEWVDVGTLPIVDLAVMALAAHWLGWTDTVTKFLGGKPKADATTPPPAPPQSSAKPQE
;
A
#
# COMPACT_ATOMS: atom_id res chain seq x y z
N MET A 1 40.15 -7.64 14.66
CA MET A 1 38.83 -7.62 15.32
C MET A 1 38.04 -8.82 14.82
N THR A 2 38.00 -9.86 15.65
CA THR A 2 37.26 -11.10 15.45
C THR A 2 35.79 -10.84 15.75
N ASP A 3 34.95 -10.97 14.73
CA ASP A 3 33.51 -10.86 14.86
C ASP A 3 33.02 -12.17 15.47
N SER A 4 32.90 -12.18 16.81
CA SER A 4 32.33 -13.29 17.56
C SER A 4 30.81 -13.22 17.44
N SER A 5 30.28 -13.70 16.33
CA SER A 5 28.89 -14.12 16.27
C SER A 5 28.72 -15.25 17.30
N PRO A 6 27.79 -15.16 18.26
CA PRO A 6 27.60 -16.22 19.25
C PRO A 6 27.21 -17.53 18.54
N PRO A 7 27.66 -18.69 19.05
CA PRO A 7 27.37 -19.97 18.43
C PRO A 7 25.84 -20.20 18.36
N PRO A 8 25.35 -20.81 17.26
CA PRO A 8 23.93 -21.10 17.08
C PRO A 8 23.53 -22.22 18.05
N GLY A 9 23.10 -21.87 19.26
CA GLY A 9 22.71 -22.88 20.25
C GLY A 9 22.02 -22.38 21.53
N ASN A 10 22.16 -21.10 21.91
CA ASN A 10 21.52 -20.61 23.13
C ASN A 10 20.09 -20.13 22.88
N ALA A 11 19.12 -21.05 22.94
CA ALA A 11 17.69 -20.77 22.85
C ALA A 11 17.23 -19.65 23.82
N ARG A 12 17.86 -19.54 25.00
CA ARG A 12 17.61 -18.45 25.97
C ARG A 12 18.05 -17.07 25.49
N PHE A 13 19.15 -16.97 24.74
CA PHE A 13 19.59 -15.71 24.14
C PHE A 13 18.65 -15.28 23.02
N TYR A 14 18.22 -16.25 22.20
CA TYR A 14 17.27 -16.03 21.12
C TYR A 14 15.93 -15.49 21.65
N PHE A 15 15.37 -16.13 22.68
CA PHE A 15 14.10 -15.70 23.28
C PHE A 15 14.18 -14.29 23.89
N ARG A 16 15.30 -13.94 24.54
CA ARG A 16 15.51 -12.58 25.07
C ARG A 16 15.64 -11.54 23.96
N SER A 17 16.37 -11.86 22.90
CA SER A 17 16.50 -10.98 21.72
C SER A 17 15.15 -10.70 21.07
N LEU A 18 14.31 -11.74 20.95
CA LEU A 18 12.97 -11.66 20.39
C LEU A 18 12.06 -10.71 21.21
N ILE A 19 12.05 -10.82 22.54
CA ILE A 19 11.26 -9.93 23.40
C ILE A 19 11.71 -8.48 23.27
N VAL A 20 13.03 -8.23 23.29
CA VAL A 20 13.59 -6.88 23.15
C VAL A 20 13.24 -6.30 21.78
N ALA A 21 13.32 -7.10 20.71
CA ALA A 21 12.96 -6.67 19.37
C ALA A 21 11.48 -6.32 19.25
N ALA A 22 10.59 -7.13 19.82
CA ALA A 22 9.16 -6.84 19.87
C ALA A 22 8.88 -5.53 20.60
N LEU A 23 9.44 -5.35 21.80
CA LEU A 23 9.27 -4.12 22.59
C LEU A 23 9.77 -2.89 21.85
N VAL A 24 10.97 -2.95 21.25
CA VAL A 24 11.54 -1.82 20.47
C VAL A 24 10.65 -1.49 19.28
N ALA A 25 10.26 -2.50 18.48
CA ALA A 25 9.40 -2.30 17.32
C ALA A 25 8.05 -1.67 17.69
N ILE A 26 7.45 -2.11 18.79
CA ILE A 26 6.22 -1.55 19.35
C ILE A 26 6.41 -0.08 19.75
N THR A 27 7.45 0.24 20.53
CA THR A 27 7.71 1.64 20.91
C THR A 27 7.97 2.52 19.69
N MET A 28 8.63 2.01 18.66
CA MET A 28 8.80 2.74 17.41
C MET A 28 7.50 2.93 16.66
N LEU A 29 6.64 1.92 16.56
CA LEU A 29 5.33 2.02 15.90
C LEU A 29 4.47 3.12 16.52
N TRP A 30 4.52 3.27 17.84
CA TRP A 30 3.80 4.36 18.51
C TRP A 30 4.51 5.73 18.40
N ALA A 31 5.83 5.77 18.58
CA ALA A 31 6.57 7.02 18.68
C ALA A 31 6.82 7.69 17.31
N THR A 32 7.08 6.90 16.27
CA THR A 32 7.53 7.41 14.96
C THR A 32 6.48 8.29 14.27
N PRO A 33 5.19 7.90 14.19
CA PRO A 33 4.16 8.77 13.60
C PRO A 33 4.00 10.10 14.35
N ARG A 34 4.29 10.12 15.65
CA ARG A 34 4.16 11.31 16.51
C ARG A 34 5.38 12.23 16.45
N LEU A 35 6.57 11.67 16.23
CA LEU A 35 7.85 12.40 16.28
C LEU A 35 8.36 12.81 14.90
N THR A 36 8.04 12.07 13.84
CA THR A 36 8.58 12.32 12.49
C THR A 36 7.51 12.15 11.42
N PRO A 37 6.67 13.17 11.13
CA PRO A 37 5.62 13.08 10.10
C PRO A 37 6.14 12.71 8.70
N SER A 38 7.43 12.90 8.42
CA SER A 38 8.07 12.48 7.17
C SER A 38 8.16 10.97 6.97
N SER A 39 8.07 10.15 8.03
CA SER A 39 7.98 8.68 7.89
C SER A 39 6.69 8.26 7.21
N ASP A 40 5.62 9.05 7.37
CA ASP A 40 4.30 8.71 6.88
C ASP A 40 4.28 8.72 5.35
N LEU A 41 5.04 9.60 4.69
CA LEU A 41 5.10 9.64 3.22
C LEU A 41 5.54 8.31 2.60
N LEU A 42 6.50 7.61 3.23
CA LEU A 42 6.94 6.29 2.76
C LEU A 42 5.85 5.24 3.00
N THR A 43 5.22 5.23 4.18
CA THR A 43 4.09 4.34 4.49
C THR A 43 2.98 4.51 3.46
N TYR A 44 2.53 5.73 3.22
CA TYR A 44 1.44 6.02 2.29
C TYR A 44 1.82 5.66 0.84
N ALA A 45 3.07 5.86 0.43
CA ALA A 45 3.54 5.43 -0.89
C ALA A 45 3.50 3.89 -1.04
N ILE A 46 3.95 3.15 -0.03
CA ILE A 46 3.90 1.68 -0.01
C ILE A 46 2.45 1.20 0.06
N ALA A 47 1.62 1.84 0.89
CA ALA A 47 0.20 1.53 1.02
C ALA A 47 -0.52 1.73 -0.31
N ARG A 48 -0.20 2.77 -1.08
CA ARG A 48 -0.77 2.99 -2.42
C ARG A 48 -0.42 1.87 -3.40
N LEU A 49 0.83 1.38 -3.37
CA LEU A 49 1.24 0.23 -4.17
C LEU A 49 0.51 -1.05 -3.72
N GLN A 50 0.41 -1.28 -2.42
CA GLN A 50 -0.31 -2.42 -1.87
C GLN A 50 -1.81 -2.37 -2.17
N ALA A 51 -2.45 -1.20 -2.13
CA ALA A 51 -3.86 -1.05 -2.45
C ALA A 51 -4.19 -1.53 -3.86
N ARG A 52 -3.31 -1.29 -4.84
CA ARG A 52 -3.47 -1.82 -6.22
C ARG A 52 -3.30 -3.34 -6.31
N LEU A 53 -2.44 -3.91 -5.46
CA LEU A 53 -2.28 -5.36 -5.36
C LEU A 53 -3.51 -5.99 -4.73
N VAL A 54 -3.87 -5.56 -3.51
CA VAL A 54 -5.01 -6.05 -2.73
C VAL A 54 -6.32 -5.87 -3.49
N GLY A 55 -6.52 -4.70 -4.12
CA GLY A 55 -7.70 -4.42 -4.93
C GLY A 55 -7.86 -5.37 -6.13
N GLY A 56 -6.77 -5.95 -6.65
CA GLY A 56 -6.84 -6.99 -7.70
C GLY A 56 -7.33 -8.34 -7.20
N TYR A 57 -7.29 -8.58 -5.88
CA TYR A 57 -7.83 -9.77 -5.23
C TYR A 57 -9.15 -9.51 -4.51
N TYR A 58 -9.66 -8.29 -4.57
CA TYR A 58 -10.95 -7.93 -4.01
C TYR A 58 -12.09 -8.69 -4.73
N SER A 59 -13.04 -9.23 -3.96
CA SER A 59 -14.09 -10.11 -4.46
C SER A 59 -15.02 -9.40 -5.45
N PRO A 60 -15.26 -9.94 -6.66
CA PRO A 60 -16.22 -9.39 -7.62
C PRO A 60 -17.69 -9.73 -7.33
N ALA A 61 -17.99 -10.37 -6.18
CA ALA A 61 -19.32 -10.88 -5.86
C ALA A 61 -20.42 -9.82 -5.93
N HIS A 62 -20.18 -8.63 -5.38
CA HIS A 62 -21.15 -7.54 -5.29
C HIS A 62 -20.88 -6.36 -6.24
N ARG A 63 -19.80 -6.44 -7.06
CA ARG A 63 -19.41 -5.39 -8.04
C ARG A 63 -20.56 -4.96 -8.93
N ASN A 64 -21.38 -5.94 -9.29
CA ASN A 64 -22.48 -5.81 -10.22
C ASN A 64 -23.79 -5.45 -9.52
N ASP A 65 -23.89 -5.47 -8.20
CA ASP A 65 -25.14 -5.10 -7.51
C ASP A 65 -25.37 -3.58 -7.49
N THR A 66 -24.32 -2.79 -7.68
CA THR A 66 -24.38 -1.33 -7.69
C THR A 66 -24.08 -0.76 -9.07
N THR A 67 -24.86 0.23 -9.49
CA THR A 67 -24.66 1.00 -10.73
C THR A 67 -24.58 2.48 -10.42
N VAL A 68 -23.50 3.11 -10.87
CA VAL A 68 -23.34 4.56 -10.80
C VAL A 68 -23.92 5.19 -12.07
N VAL A 69 -24.87 6.11 -11.90
CA VAL A 69 -25.43 6.92 -12.97
C VAL A 69 -24.80 8.32 -12.91
N LEU A 70 -24.02 8.69 -13.91
CA LEU A 70 -23.32 9.96 -13.94
C LEU A 70 -24.09 11.03 -14.71
N ILE A 71 -24.15 12.22 -14.13
CA ILE A 71 -24.53 13.46 -14.79
C ILE A 71 -23.24 14.07 -15.35
N ASP A 72 -23.01 13.90 -16.65
CA ASP A 72 -21.86 14.44 -17.38
C ASP A 72 -22.23 15.73 -18.12
N ASP A 73 -21.24 16.43 -18.66
CA ASP A 73 -21.46 17.66 -19.42
C ASP A 73 -22.35 17.42 -20.66
N ASP A 74 -22.26 16.24 -21.28
CA ASP A 74 -23.08 15.85 -22.43
C ASP A 74 -24.56 15.61 -22.07
N SER A 75 -24.87 15.27 -20.81
CA SER A 75 -26.24 15.12 -20.32
C SER A 75 -26.94 16.46 -20.03
N LEU A 76 -26.17 17.54 -19.97
CA LEU A 76 -26.68 18.91 -19.80
C LEU A 76 -27.04 19.49 -21.18
N ASP A 77 -28.24 20.07 -21.30
CA ASP A 77 -28.68 20.70 -22.55
C ASP A 77 -27.86 21.99 -22.81
N PRO A 78 -27.08 22.08 -23.91
CA PRO A 78 -26.27 23.26 -24.22
C PRO A 78 -27.08 24.55 -24.38
N GLN A 79 -28.39 24.46 -24.66
CA GLN A 79 -29.28 25.60 -24.91
C GLN A 79 -30.17 25.96 -23.70
N LYS A 80 -30.32 25.07 -22.70
CA LYS A 80 -31.29 25.25 -21.60
C LYS A 80 -30.83 24.76 -20.21
N GLY A 81 -29.70 24.07 -20.10
CA GLY A 81 -29.29 23.36 -18.88
C GLY A 81 -27.93 23.79 -18.38
N ALA A 82 -27.83 25.00 -17.81
CA ALA A 82 -26.68 25.30 -16.95
C ALA A 82 -26.79 24.49 -15.66
N TRP A 83 -25.67 23.98 -15.15
CA TRP A 83 -25.63 23.50 -13.77
C TRP A 83 -25.80 24.68 -12.81
N PRO A 84 -26.57 24.55 -11.72
CA PRO A 84 -27.31 23.37 -11.30
C PRO A 84 -28.64 23.20 -12.06
N VAL A 85 -29.02 21.95 -12.37
CA VAL A 85 -30.24 21.68 -13.16
C VAL A 85 -31.53 21.98 -12.38
N PRO A 86 -32.67 22.26 -13.04
CA PRO A 86 -33.96 22.49 -12.37
C PRO A 86 -34.49 21.27 -11.58
N TYR A 87 -35.30 21.51 -10.55
CA TYR A 87 -35.91 20.44 -9.73
C TYR A 87 -36.79 19.49 -10.54
N ARG A 88 -37.57 20.01 -11.49
CA ARG A 88 -38.33 19.20 -12.48
C ARG A 88 -37.46 18.21 -13.23
N THR A 89 -36.21 18.57 -13.52
CA THR A 89 -35.29 17.70 -14.26
C THR A 89 -34.85 16.54 -13.38
N HIS A 90 -34.48 16.79 -12.11
CA HIS A 90 -34.23 15.73 -11.14
C HIS A 90 -35.46 14.81 -10.97
N ALA A 91 -36.66 15.40 -10.83
CA ALA A 91 -37.92 14.65 -10.71
C ALA A 91 -38.16 13.70 -11.88
N ARG A 92 -37.88 14.14 -13.11
CA ARG A 92 -38.01 13.32 -14.32
C ARG A 92 -37.01 12.18 -14.34
N TRP A 93 -35.74 12.43 -14.00
CA TRP A 93 -34.72 11.38 -13.95
C TRP A 93 -35.06 10.32 -12.90
N LEU A 94 -35.46 10.76 -11.71
CA LEU A 94 -35.87 9.88 -10.62
C LEU A 94 -37.08 9.01 -10.99
N ARG A 95 -38.12 9.60 -11.61
CA ARG A 95 -39.28 8.83 -12.10
C ARG A 95 -38.89 7.83 -13.19
N ASN A 96 -38.09 8.26 -14.17
CA ASN A 96 -37.67 7.37 -15.26
C ASN A 96 -36.85 6.19 -14.73
N ILE A 97 -35.86 6.44 -13.88
CA ILE A 97 -35.04 5.37 -13.31
C ILE A 97 -35.89 4.50 -12.38
N GLY A 98 -36.58 5.11 -11.44
CA GLY A 98 -37.20 4.40 -10.34
C GLY A 98 -38.53 3.73 -10.66
N LEU A 99 -39.39 4.33 -11.50
CA LEU A 99 -40.70 3.75 -11.82
C LEU A 99 -40.65 2.77 -13.01
N ILE A 100 -39.73 2.97 -13.96
CA ILE A 100 -39.57 2.09 -15.13
C ILE A 100 -38.71 0.89 -14.76
N HIS A 101 -37.52 1.12 -14.20
CA HIS A 101 -36.55 0.04 -13.95
C HIS A 101 -36.65 -0.55 -12.54
N LYS A 102 -37.29 0.14 -11.58
CA LYS A 102 -37.51 -0.37 -10.21
C LYS A 102 -36.22 -0.93 -9.56
N PRO A 103 -35.20 -0.08 -9.34
CA PRO A 103 -34.00 -0.46 -8.60
C PRO A 103 -34.35 -0.80 -7.14
N ARG A 104 -33.45 -1.52 -6.45
CA ARG A 104 -33.57 -1.81 -5.01
C ARG A 104 -33.60 -0.54 -4.17
N ALA A 105 -32.82 0.46 -4.58
CA ALA A 105 -32.74 1.76 -3.94
C ALA A 105 -32.09 2.77 -4.88
N ILE A 106 -32.35 4.05 -4.62
CA ILE A 106 -31.68 5.16 -5.30
C ILE A 106 -30.97 6.03 -4.26
N PHE A 107 -29.68 6.24 -4.42
CA PHE A 107 -28.94 7.30 -3.71
C PHE A 107 -28.68 8.45 -4.67
N LEU A 108 -29.03 9.67 -4.25
CA LEU A 108 -28.79 10.88 -5.01
C LEU A 108 -27.71 11.72 -4.32
N ASP A 109 -26.51 11.70 -4.91
CA ASP A 109 -25.32 12.43 -4.44
C ASP A 109 -25.34 13.89 -4.91
N ILE A 110 -26.41 14.59 -4.53
CA ILE A 110 -26.61 16.01 -4.83
C ILE A 110 -27.18 16.67 -3.58
N THR A 111 -26.46 17.66 -3.06
CA THR A 111 -26.86 18.36 -1.85
C THR A 111 -27.80 19.52 -2.19
N PHE A 112 -29.05 19.44 -1.70
CA PHE A 112 -30.04 20.51 -1.87
C PHE A 112 -30.02 21.49 -0.68
N GLY A 113 -28.85 22.05 -0.37
CA GLY A 113 -28.68 22.91 0.81
C GLY A 113 -29.07 24.38 0.63
N ARG A 114 -29.13 24.87 -0.63
CA ARG A 114 -29.43 26.28 -0.93
C ARG A 114 -30.80 26.43 -1.59
N GLU A 115 -31.49 27.50 -1.20
CA GLU A 115 -32.69 27.93 -1.91
C GLU A 115 -32.35 28.45 -3.30
N ARG A 116 -33.28 28.20 -4.21
CA ARG A 116 -33.20 28.60 -5.62
C ARG A 116 -34.57 29.11 -6.03
N ASP A 117 -34.56 30.14 -6.88
CA ASP A 117 -35.75 30.63 -7.59
C ASP A 117 -36.12 29.65 -8.70
N ASP A 118 -36.68 28.51 -8.29
CA ASP A 118 -37.17 27.46 -9.16
C ASP A 118 -38.53 26.97 -8.63
N PRO A 119 -39.64 27.33 -9.32
CA PRO A 119 -40.99 26.99 -8.86
C PRO A 119 -41.31 25.49 -8.98
N THR A 120 -40.40 24.69 -9.54
CA THR A 120 -40.61 23.26 -9.78
C THR A 120 -40.20 22.35 -8.62
N LEU A 121 -39.81 22.91 -7.47
CA LEU A 121 -39.52 22.15 -6.25
C LEU A 121 -40.62 21.15 -5.85
N PRO A 122 -41.93 21.49 -5.91
CA PRO A 122 -42.99 20.55 -5.57
C PRO A 122 -43.01 19.30 -6.46
N GLU A 123 -42.52 19.39 -7.71
CA GLU A 123 -42.44 18.24 -8.60
C GLU A 123 -41.38 17.23 -8.17
N LEU A 124 -40.27 17.71 -7.59
CA LEU A 124 -39.25 16.84 -6.99
C LEU A 124 -39.78 16.14 -5.74
N VAL A 125 -40.46 16.87 -4.86
CA VAL A 125 -41.09 16.28 -3.66
C VAL A 125 -42.10 15.21 -4.07
N SER A 126 -42.97 15.49 -5.06
CA SER A 126 -43.91 14.51 -5.61
C SER A 126 -43.22 13.26 -6.14
N ALA A 127 -42.14 13.42 -6.92
CA ALA A 127 -41.39 12.29 -7.46
C ALA A 127 -40.76 11.41 -6.35
N LEU A 128 -40.22 12.02 -5.30
CA LEU A 128 -39.67 11.28 -4.16
C LEU A 128 -40.75 10.46 -3.43
N CYS A 129 -41.92 11.05 -3.20
CA CYS A 129 -43.03 10.35 -2.55
C CYS A 129 -43.63 9.26 -3.44
N GLU A 130 -43.72 9.47 -4.75
CA GLU A 130 -44.15 8.45 -5.72
C GLU A 130 -43.22 7.23 -5.72
N LEU A 131 -41.90 7.45 -5.59
CA LEU A 131 -40.93 6.36 -5.50
C LEU A 131 -41.06 5.56 -4.21
N ARG A 132 -41.24 6.24 -3.07
CA ARG A 132 -41.60 5.60 -1.79
C ARG A 132 -42.83 4.72 -1.97
N ASP A 133 -43.89 5.25 -2.57
CA ASP A 133 -45.16 4.51 -2.77
C ASP A 133 -45.00 3.34 -3.74
N ALA A 134 -44.06 3.42 -4.68
CA ALA A 134 -43.66 2.33 -5.56
C ALA A 134 -42.70 1.31 -4.90
N GLY A 135 -42.33 1.50 -3.64
CA GLY A 135 -41.42 0.61 -2.91
C GLY A 135 -39.93 0.80 -3.25
N VAL A 136 -39.55 1.92 -3.86
CA VAL A 136 -38.16 2.26 -4.20
C VAL A 136 -37.66 3.31 -3.19
N PRO A 137 -36.90 2.91 -2.15
CA PRO A 137 -36.36 3.85 -1.17
C PRO A 137 -35.34 4.79 -1.81
N VAL A 138 -35.43 6.07 -1.46
CA VAL A 138 -34.53 7.13 -1.93
C VAL A 138 -33.70 7.69 -0.77
N PHE A 139 -32.39 7.76 -0.95
CA PHE A 139 -31.44 8.35 -0.01
C PHE A 139 -30.91 9.66 -0.59
N LEU A 140 -31.05 10.77 0.14
CA LEU A 140 -30.60 12.09 -0.29
C LEU A 140 -29.35 12.52 0.47
N ALA A 141 -28.31 12.88 -0.28
CA ALA A 141 -27.12 13.50 0.27
C ALA A 141 -27.46 14.82 0.97
N ALA A 142 -27.02 14.94 2.21
CA ALA A 142 -27.14 16.15 3.00
C ALA A 142 -25.85 16.45 3.74
N LEU A 143 -25.63 17.73 4.02
CA LEU A 143 -24.56 18.21 4.87
C LEU A 143 -25.15 18.73 6.18
N PRO A 144 -24.40 18.64 7.30
CA PRO A 144 -24.85 19.21 8.56
C PRO A 144 -24.95 20.74 8.48
N GLY A 145 -25.96 21.30 9.13
CA GLY A 145 -26.02 22.74 9.43
C GLY A 145 -25.16 23.11 10.64
N ASP A 146 -25.26 24.36 11.07
CA ASP A 146 -24.52 24.88 12.24
C ASP A 146 -24.87 24.15 13.55
N ASP A 147 -26.05 23.52 13.61
CA ASP A 147 -26.53 22.72 14.73
C ASP A 147 -26.10 21.24 14.67
N GLY A 148 -25.31 20.86 13.65
CA GLY A 148 -24.80 19.51 13.45
C GLY A 148 -25.80 18.53 12.80
N GLY A 149 -27.08 18.90 12.68
CA GLY A 149 -28.10 18.09 12.03
C GLY A 149 -28.05 18.21 10.51
N LEU A 150 -28.36 17.12 9.78
CA LEU A 150 -28.43 17.15 8.31
C LEU A 150 -29.55 18.10 7.83
N ARG A 151 -29.23 19.00 6.91
CA ARG A 151 -30.16 20.02 6.40
C ARG A 151 -30.40 19.90 4.90
N LEU A 152 -31.65 20.16 4.52
CA LEU A 152 -32.07 20.50 3.16
C LEU A 152 -32.64 21.92 3.17
N ARG A 153 -32.76 22.51 1.99
CA ARG A 153 -33.48 23.78 1.80
C ARG A 153 -34.95 23.66 2.23
N ASP A 154 -35.56 24.80 2.55
CA ASP A 154 -36.97 24.85 2.89
C ASP A 154 -37.86 24.42 1.71
N GLY A 155 -38.97 23.75 2.04
CA GLY A 155 -39.92 23.17 1.09
C GLY A 155 -39.56 21.77 0.58
N LEU A 156 -38.30 21.32 0.70
CA LEU A 156 -37.91 19.95 0.37
C LEU A 156 -38.10 19.04 1.60
N ALA A 157 -39.35 18.82 1.96
CA ALA A 157 -39.74 18.01 3.11
C ALA A 157 -40.87 17.03 2.73
N THR A 158 -41.02 16.00 3.56
CA THR A 158 -42.17 15.09 3.44
C THR A 158 -43.45 15.84 3.79
N PRO A 159 -44.53 15.71 2.98
CA PRO A 159 -45.82 16.32 3.30
C PRO A 159 -46.34 15.90 4.69
N ALA A 160 -46.96 16.84 5.42
CA ALA A 160 -47.44 16.59 6.77
C ALA A 160 -48.40 15.39 6.84
N GLY A 161 -48.21 14.53 7.84
CA GLY A 161 -49.04 13.34 8.06
C GLY A 161 -48.69 12.12 7.20
N GLN A 162 -47.63 12.17 6.40
CA GLN A 162 -47.16 11.04 5.59
C GLN A 162 -45.87 10.43 6.13
N PRO A 163 -45.58 9.14 5.84
CA PRO A 163 -44.27 8.54 6.10
C PRO A 163 -43.17 9.24 5.26
N PRO A 164 -41.91 9.26 5.71
CA PRO A 164 -40.81 9.91 5.01
C PRO A 164 -40.71 9.50 3.54
N CYS A 165 -40.69 10.47 2.62
CA CYS A 165 -40.52 10.21 1.19
C CYS A 165 -39.08 9.84 0.80
N PHE A 166 -38.13 10.07 1.70
CA PHE A 166 -36.71 9.80 1.51
C PHE A 166 -36.00 9.74 2.87
N THR A 167 -34.79 9.20 2.87
CA THR A 167 -33.88 9.16 4.01
C THR A 167 -32.72 10.14 3.78
N LEU A 168 -32.44 11.01 4.76
CA LEU A 168 -31.25 11.86 4.73
C LEU A 168 -30.01 11.06 5.13
N VAL A 169 -28.93 11.25 4.39
CA VAL A 169 -27.65 10.57 4.65
C VAL A 169 -26.49 11.56 4.63
N ASP A 170 -25.53 11.33 5.51
CA ASP A 170 -24.30 12.13 5.53
C ASP A 170 -23.36 11.66 4.42
N VAL A 171 -22.79 12.62 3.70
CA VAL A 171 -21.83 12.39 2.60
C VAL A 171 -20.45 12.93 2.91
N ARG A 172 -20.23 13.47 4.12
CA ARG A 172 -18.91 13.92 4.56
C ARG A 172 -17.93 12.76 4.56
N TYR A 173 -16.70 13.07 4.16
CA TYR A 173 -15.57 12.18 4.25
C TYR A 173 -14.33 12.98 4.68
N SER A 174 -13.32 12.27 5.19
CA SER A 174 -12.04 12.86 5.54
C SER A 174 -10.95 12.29 4.65
N ALA A 175 -10.44 13.10 3.72
CA ALA A 175 -9.22 12.77 3.00
C ALA A 175 -8.02 12.73 3.97
N SER A 176 -7.07 11.84 3.70
CA SER A 176 -5.82 11.78 4.46
C SER A 176 -5.09 13.11 4.45
N LYS A 177 -4.58 13.52 5.62
CA LYS A 177 -3.81 14.77 5.77
C LYS A 177 -2.44 14.70 5.10
N VAL A 178 -1.93 13.50 4.83
CA VAL A 178 -0.59 13.24 4.30
C VAL A 178 -0.57 13.27 2.77
N ASP A 179 -1.45 12.49 2.13
CA ASP A 179 -1.46 12.28 0.68
C ASP A 179 -2.76 12.72 -0.01
N ARG A 180 -3.74 13.24 0.74
CA ARG A 180 -5.07 13.64 0.28
C ARG A 180 -5.90 12.51 -0.34
N LEU A 181 -5.45 11.26 -0.23
CA LEU A 181 -6.19 10.11 -0.73
C LEU A 181 -7.28 9.70 0.27
N VAL A 182 -8.34 9.08 -0.25
CA VAL A 182 -9.44 8.55 0.56
C VAL A 182 -9.15 7.10 0.94
N TRP A 183 -8.75 6.90 2.19
CA TRP A 183 -8.43 5.59 2.77
C TRP A 183 -9.55 5.02 3.64
N SER A 184 -10.43 5.89 4.13
CA SER A 184 -11.50 5.53 5.06
C SER A 184 -12.81 6.19 4.67
N TYR A 185 -13.89 5.61 5.16
CA TYR A 185 -15.25 6.05 4.95
C TYR A 185 -15.99 6.04 6.29
N PRO A 186 -16.48 7.19 6.78
CA PRO A 186 -17.24 7.23 8.02
C PRO A 186 -18.57 6.51 7.84
N LEU A 187 -18.87 5.57 8.76
CA LEU A 187 -20.17 4.90 8.79
C LEU A 187 -21.20 5.72 9.56
N TRP A 188 -20.76 6.31 10.67
CA TRP A 188 -21.52 7.26 11.47
C TRP A 188 -20.78 8.59 11.51
N SER A 189 -21.56 9.66 11.61
CA SER A 189 -21.07 11.00 11.89
C SER A 189 -21.71 11.55 13.15
N ASP A 190 -21.35 12.78 13.54
CA ASP A 190 -21.90 13.44 14.72
C ASP A 190 -23.44 13.37 14.76
N GLY A 191 -24.00 13.16 15.95
CA GLY A 191 -25.46 13.08 16.15
C GLY A 191 -26.11 11.80 15.61
N ASP A 192 -25.37 10.70 15.50
CA ASP A 192 -25.83 9.37 15.05
C ASP A 192 -26.36 9.35 13.62
N THR A 193 -25.91 10.31 12.82
CA THR A 193 -26.25 10.39 11.40
C THR A 193 -25.50 9.29 10.63
N ARG A 194 -26.23 8.55 9.81
CA ARG A 194 -25.69 7.45 9.01
C ARG A 194 -25.18 7.97 7.68
N SER A 195 -24.05 7.42 7.22
CA SER A 195 -23.57 7.71 5.89
C SER A 195 -24.38 7.01 4.81
N ALA A 196 -24.25 7.46 3.55
CA ALA A 196 -25.01 6.94 2.42
C ALA A 196 -24.91 5.41 2.29
N ALA A 197 -23.69 4.88 2.30
CA ALA A 197 -23.48 3.44 2.18
C ALA A 197 -24.02 2.66 3.38
N LEU A 198 -23.87 3.18 4.61
CA LEU A 198 -24.38 2.52 5.82
C LEU A 198 -25.91 2.43 5.79
N ALA A 199 -26.58 3.54 5.47
CA ALA A 199 -28.04 3.59 5.43
C ALA A 199 -28.61 2.61 4.40
N MET A 200 -28.02 2.55 3.19
CA MET A 200 -28.42 1.57 2.17
C MET A 200 -28.16 0.12 2.61
N ALA A 201 -27.00 -0.15 3.22
CA ALA A 201 -26.67 -1.49 3.72
C ALA A 201 -27.64 -1.97 4.82
N GLN A 202 -28.01 -1.09 5.75
CA GLN A 202 -28.94 -1.42 6.84
C GLN A 202 -30.38 -1.52 6.36
N ASP A 203 -30.87 -0.49 5.66
CA ASP A 203 -32.30 -0.33 5.36
C ASP A 203 -32.75 -1.20 4.19
N VAL A 204 -31.84 -1.56 3.29
CA VAL A 204 -32.18 -2.26 2.04
C VAL A 204 -31.50 -3.63 1.95
N ALA A 205 -30.21 -3.72 2.26
CA ALA A 205 -29.49 -5.00 2.24
C ALA A 205 -29.72 -5.84 3.50
N GLY A 206 -30.33 -5.27 4.55
CA GLY A 206 -30.60 -5.96 5.81
C GLY A 206 -29.36 -6.27 6.64
N ILE A 207 -28.26 -5.53 6.44
CA ILE A 207 -27.00 -5.74 7.15
C ILE A 207 -27.06 -4.99 8.49
N ALA A 208 -27.21 -5.72 9.58
CA ALA A 208 -27.24 -5.15 10.92
C ALA A 208 -25.82 -4.85 11.42
N LEU A 209 -25.43 -3.58 11.38
CA LEU A 209 -24.18 -3.10 11.97
C LEU A 209 -24.46 -2.33 13.26
N LEU A 210 -23.77 -2.71 14.33
CA LEU A 210 -23.76 -1.96 15.58
C LEU A 210 -22.94 -0.69 15.41
N LYS A 211 -23.36 0.37 16.08
CA LYS A 211 -22.64 1.64 16.09
C LYS A 211 -21.21 1.42 16.59
N GLY A 212 -20.24 1.79 15.76
CA GLY A 212 -18.83 1.81 16.09
C GLY A 212 -18.27 3.23 16.01
N GLU A 213 -17.21 3.50 16.77
CA GLU A 213 -16.48 4.77 16.72
C GLU A 213 -15.50 4.82 15.53
N GLU A 214 -15.10 3.65 15.04
CA GLU A 214 -14.11 3.50 13.98
C GLU A 214 -14.74 3.61 12.60
N ALA A 215 -14.15 4.44 11.73
CA ALA A 215 -14.50 4.48 10.32
C ALA A 215 -14.15 3.15 9.63
N MET A 216 -14.86 2.85 8.54
CA MET A 216 -14.50 1.72 7.68
C MET A 216 -13.25 2.09 6.86
N ALA A 217 -12.25 1.21 6.83
CA ALA A 217 -11.15 1.31 5.88
C ALA A 217 -11.62 0.82 4.50
N LEU A 218 -11.50 1.69 3.49
CA LEU A 218 -11.91 1.34 2.13
C LEU A 218 -10.89 0.39 1.49
N THR A 219 -11.39 -0.74 1.02
CA THR A 219 -10.68 -1.63 0.11
C THR A 219 -11.16 -1.34 -1.31
N TRP A 220 -10.35 -0.62 -2.07
CA TRP A 220 -10.65 -0.21 -3.44
C TRP A 220 -10.46 -1.39 -4.40
N GLY A 221 -11.55 -1.90 -4.99
CA GLY A 221 -11.50 -2.97 -5.98
C GLY A 221 -10.82 -2.52 -7.28
N VAL A 222 -10.13 -3.43 -7.97
CA VAL A 222 -9.41 -3.12 -9.22
C VAL A 222 -9.98 -3.87 -10.42
N ASP A 223 -10.38 -5.13 -10.24
CA ASP A 223 -10.88 -5.96 -11.34
C ASP A 223 -12.14 -5.33 -11.93
N ASN A 224 -12.03 -4.77 -13.14
CA ASN A 224 -13.13 -4.19 -13.90
C ASN A 224 -13.10 -4.58 -15.38
N LEU A 225 -12.42 -5.68 -15.74
CA LEU A 225 -12.30 -6.13 -17.13
C LEU A 225 -13.65 -6.43 -17.80
N GLY A 226 -14.68 -6.77 -17.03
CA GLY A 226 -16.03 -7.01 -17.51
C GLY A 226 -16.89 -5.75 -17.66
N GLN A 227 -16.36 -4.57 -17.37
CA GLN A 227 -17.10 -3.31 -17.40
C GLN A 227 -16.75 -2.48 -18.64
N ARG A 228 -17.57 -1.47 -18.95
CA ARG A 228 -17.20 -0.44 -19.92
C ARG A 228 -16.37 0.65 -19.23
N PRO A 229 -15.36 1.22 -19.90
CA PRO A 229 -14.67 2.41 -19.40
C PRO A 229 -15.67 3.55 -19.21
N PHE A 230 -15.61 4.22 -18.06
CA PHE A 230 -16.48 5.38 -17.82
C PHE A 230 -16.06 6.62 -18.63
N SER A 231 -14.77 6.71 -18.98
CA SER A 231 -14.17 7.81 -19.72
C SER A 231 -13.04 7.25 -20.61
N PRO A 232 -12.76 7.87 -21.77
CA PRO A 232 -11.60 7.51 -22.61
C PRO A 232 -10.24 7.71 -21.92
N ASP A 233 -10.20 8.46 -20.82
CA ASP A 233 -8.98 8.79 -20.08
C ASP A 233 -8.55 7.73 -19.07
N CYS A 234 -9.38 6.70 -18.85
CA CYS A 234 -9.06 5.58 -17.99
C CYS A 234 -8.94 4.27 -18.78
N ARG A 235 -8.41 3.23 -18.12
CA ARG A 235 -8.32 1.88 -18.68
C ARG A 235 -8.92 0.83 -17.75
N LEU A 236 -9.33 -0.27 -18.34
CA LEU A 236 -9.70 -1.47 -17.58
C LEU A 236 -8.44 -2.22 -17.12
N ALA A 237 -8.55 -2.88 -15.97
CA ALA A 237 -7.48 -3.67 -15.37
C ALA A 237 -8.07 -4.84 -14.57
N ARG A 238 -7.26 -5.90 -14.42
CA ARG A 238 -7.55 -6.96 -13.44
C ARG A 238 -6.97 -6.66 -12.06
N GLY A 239 -5.92 -5.84 -12.00
CA GLY A 239 -5.13 -5.65 -10.79
C GLY A 239 -3.97 -6.64 -10.67
N GLY A 240 -3.45 -6.78 -9.44
CA GLY A 240 -2.38 -7.73 -9.12
C GLY A 240 -0.97 -7.14 -9.29
N TYR A 241 0.02 -8.03 -9.38
CA TYR A 241 1.45 -7.64 -9.45
C TYR A 241 1.82 -6.68 -10.59
N PRO A 242 1.25 -6.75 -11.81
CA PRO A 242 1.57 -5.80 -12.87
C PRO A 242 1.26 -4.34 -12.49
N GLU A 243 0.29 -4.12 -11.61
CA GLU A 243 -0.12 -2.77 -11.18
C GLU A 243 0.77 -2.17 -10.08
N MET A 244 1.67 -2.99 -9.50
CA MET A 244 2.73 -2.52 -8.62
C MET A 244 3.94 -1.97 -9.38
N LEU A 245 4.04 -2.26 -10.69
CA LEU A 245 5.17 -1.80 -11.49
C LEU A 245 5.11 -0.27 -11.68
N PRO A 246 6.26 0.43 -11.64
CA PRO A 246 6.30 1.85 -11.98
C PRO A 246 5.72 2.11 -13.37
N GLY A 247 5.02 3.23 -13.53
CA GLY A 247 4.29 3.53 -14.78
C GLY A 247 5.14 3.50 -16.05
N TYR A 248 6.42 3.90 -15.96
CA TYR A 248 7.36 3.81 -17.09
C TYR A 248 7.69 2.37 -17.48
N VAL A 249 7.84 1.46 -16.50
CA VAL A 249 8.06 0.03 -16.75
C VAL A 249 6.80 -0.57 -17.36
N ARG A 250 5.63 -0.26 -16.78
CA ARG A 250 4.34 -0.74 -17.27
C ARG A 250 4.09 -0.27 -18.71
N ARG A 251 4.44 0.97 -19.03
CA ARG A 251 4.38 1.51 -20.40
C ARG A 251 5.32 0.78 -21.36
N LEU A 252 6.54 0.46 -20.93
CA LEU A 252 7.50 -0.27 -21.73
C LEU A 252 7.04 -1.71 -22.03
N LEU A 253 6.42 -2.37 -21.05
CA LEU A 253 5.99 -3.76 -21.15
C LEU A 253 4.63 -3.94 -21.85
N TYR A 254 3.68 -3.03 -21.61
CA TYR A 254 2.27 -3.19 -22.00
C TYR A 254 1.74 -2.05 -22.90
N GLY A 255 2.60 -1.15 -23.35
CA GLY A 255 2.24 -0.07 -24.27
C GLY A 255 1.74 1.22 -23.59
N PRO A 256 1.44 2.27 -24.37
CA PRO A 256 1.12 3.61 -23.87
C PRO A 256 -0.13 3.65 -22.99
N GLU A 257 -1.17 2.90 -23.38
CA GLU A 257 -2.44 2.82 -22.64
C GLU A 257 -2.25 2.35 -21.21
N ALA A 258 -1.27 1.49 -20.95
CA ALA A 258 -1.00 0.99 -19.61
C ALA A 258 -0.58 2.10 -18.63
N SER A 259 -0.18 3.29 -19.10
CA SER A 259 0.10 4.42 -18.20
C SER A 259 -1.15 5.12 -17.68
N LYS A 260 -2.32 4.94 -18.32
CA LYS A 260 -3.60 5.53 -17.91
C LYS A 260 -4.03 5.05 -16.51
N PRO A 261 -4.76 5.89 -15.76
CA PRO A 261 -5.40 5.49 -14.50
C PRO A 261 -6.39 4.35 -14.74
N ILE A 262 -6.62 3.54 -13.70
CA ILE A 262 -7.57 2.43 -13.76
C ILE A 262 -8.97 3.01 -13.57
N CYS A 263 -9.92 2.68 -14.45
CA CYS A 263 -11.32 3.11 -14.29
C CYS A 263 -11.88 2.66 -12.93
N PRO A 264 -12.90 3.33 -12.38
CA PRO A 264 -13.59 2.89 -11.17
C PRO A 264 -14.01 1.42 -11.25
N TYR A 265 -14.11 0.81 -10.09
CA TYR A 265 -14.50 -0.60 -9.93
C TYR A 265 -15.96 -0.86 -10.31
N THR A 266 -16.84 0.05 -9.88
CA THR A 266 -18.29 -0.05 -10.06
C THR A 266 -18.68 0.22 -11.51
N ARG A 267 -19.66 -0.53 -12.01
CA ARG A 267 -20.23 -0.30 -13.33
C ARG A 267 -20.90 1.08 -13.42
N THR A 268 -20.81 1.68 -14.59
CA THR A 268 -21.24 3.07 -14.82
C THR A 268 -22.19 3.15 -16.01
N LEU A 269 -23.16 4.06 -15.91
CA LEU A 269 -24.06 4.49 -16.97
C LEU A 269 -24.08 6.02 -16.95
N THR A 270 -23.99 6.70 -18.09
CA THR A 270 -24.21 8.15 -18.14
C THR A 270 -25.68 8.47 -18.36
N LEU A 271 -26.15 9.63 -17.91
CA LEU A 271 -27.50 10.09 -18.21
C LEU A 271 -27.71 10.34 -19.71
N SER A 272 -26.65 10.70 -20.44
CA SER A 272 -26.65 10.81 -21.90
C SER A 272 -26.96 9.45 -22.55
N GLU A 273 -26.30 8.37 -22.11
CA GLU A 273 -26.60 7.00 -22.55
C GLU A 273 -28.02 6.57 -22.20
N LEU A 274 -28.52 6.89 -21.00
CA LEU A 274 -29.89 6.51 -20.60
C LEU A 274 -30.98 7.15 -21.49
N ARG A 275 -30.68 8.29 -22.12
CA ARG A 275 -31.64 9.05 -22.94
C ARG A 275 -31.51 8.79 -24.44
N ALA A 276 -30.49 8.04 -24.86
CA ALA A 276 -30.26 7.78 -26.27
C ALA A 276 -31.40 6.92 -26.86
N ALA A 277 -31.82 7.25 -28.08
CA ALA A 277 -32.98 6.62 -28.72
C ALA A 277 -32.74 5.15 -29.12
N ASP A 278 -31.48 4.77 -29.28
CA ASP A 278 -30.99 3.44 -29.66
C ASP A 278 -30.50 2.62 -28.45
N THR A 279 -30.83 3.05 -27.23
CA THR A 279 -30.35 2.37 -26.03
C THR A 279 -30.89 0.95 -25.95
N ASP A 280 -29.97 -0.01 -25.78
CA ASP A 280 -30.30 -1.42 -25.56
C ASP A 280 -31.06 -1.59 -24.24
N GLN A 281 -32.36 -1.90 -24.35
CA GLN A 281 -33.25 -2.08 -23.22
C GLN A 281 -32.80 -3.22 -22.30
N ALA A 282 -32.27 -4.32 -22.86
CA ALA A 282 -31.79 -5.46 -22.06
C ALA A 282 -30.57 -5.06 -21.21
N ARG A 283 -29.71 -4.19 -21.78
CA ARG A 283 -28.58 -3.62 -21.04
C ARG A 283 -29.06 -2.70 -19.91
N LEU A 284 -30.05 -1.84 -20.15
CA LEU A 284 -30.60 -0.98 -19.09
C LEU A 284 -31.24 -1.79 -17.97
N GLU A 285 -31.94 -2.87 -18.31
CA GLU A 285 -32.50 -3.79 -17.32
C GLU A 285 -31.41 -4.46 -16.48
N ASP A 286 -30.31 -4.94 -17.07
CA ASP A 286 -29.19 -5.49 -16.29
C ASP A 286 -28.53 -4.44 -15.38
N LEU A 287 -28.43 -3.19 -15.83
CA LEU A 287 -27.78 -2.10 -15.11
C LEU A 287 -28.65 -1.47 -14.01
N LEU A 288 -29.98 -1.46 -14.15
CA LEU A 288 -30.84 -0.66 -13.27
C LEU A 288 -31.84 -1.50 -12.49
N THR A 289 -32.38 -2.58 -13.07
CA THR A 289 -33.42 -3.39 -12.43
C THR A 289 -32.84 -4.22 -11.30
N ASP A 290 -33.47 -4.15 -10.12
CA ASP A 290 -33.00 -4.84 -8.91
C ASP A 290 -31.54 -4.52 -8.52
N ARG A 291 -31.04 -3.34 -8.93
CA ARG A 291 -29.71 -2.82 -8.57
C ARG A 291 -29.80 -1.71 -7.53
N TYR A 292 -28.71 -1.46 -6.81
CA TYR A 292 -28.51 -0.21 -6.10
C TYR A 292 -28.06 0.84 -7.10
N VAL A 293 -28.84 1.92 -7.26
CA VAL A 293 -28.50 2.99 -8.21
C VAL A 293 -27.99 4.20 -7.45
N MET A 294 -26.80 4.67 -7.80
CA MET A 294 -26.22 5.88 -7.22
C MET A 294 -26.05 6.95 -8.29
N ILE A 295 -26.73 8.08 -8.15
CA ILE A 295 -26.72 9.18 -9.12
C ILE A 295 -25.79 10.27 -8.60
N GLY A 296 -24.76 10.62 -9.36
CA GLY A 296 -23.79 11.66 -8.99
C GLY A 296 -23.35 12.51 -10.17
N ALA A 297 -22.67 13.63 -9.90
CA ALA A 297 -22.22 14.57 -10.92
C ALA A 297 -20.75 14.33 -11.31
N ALA A 298 -20.45 14.40 -12.61
CA ALA A 298 -19.12 14.34 -13.18
C ALA A 298 -18.96 15.49 -14.20
N LEU A 299 -19.02 16.72 -13.71
CA LEU A 299 -19.06 17.93 -14.53
C LEU A 299 -17.71 18.64 -14.57
N SER A 300 -17.33 19.14 -15.74
CA SER A 300 -16.09 19.90 -15.91
C SER A 300 -16.11 21.19 -15.08
N GLY A 301 -15.09 21.40 -14.27
CA GLY A 301 -14.94 22.62 -13.45
C GLY A 301 -15.68 22.60 -12.11
N PHE A 302 -16.35 21.51 -11.74
CA PHE A 302 -16.93 21.30 -10.42
C PHE A 302 -16.08 20.35 -9.57
N ASN A 303 -16.01 20.62 -8.26
CA ASN A 303 -15.07 19.96 -7.35
C ASN A 303 -15.64 18.72 -6.62
N ASP A 304 -16.63 18.03 -7.18
CA ASP A 304 -17.16 16.80 -6.57
C ASP A 304 -16.33 15.56 -6.99
N THR A 305 -15.03 15.62 -6.72
CA THR A 305 -14.09 14.54 -7.03
C THR A 305 -13.31 14.14 -5.79
N VAL A 306 -12.92 12.87 -5.76
CA VAL A 306 -12.11 12.27 -4.70
C VAL A 306 -10.85 11.67 -5.30
N LEU A 307 -9.79 11.60 -4.50
CA LEU A 307 -8.55 10.94 -4.87
C LEU A 307 -8.53 9.51 -4.32
N SER A 308 -8.66 8.53 -5.21
CA SER A 308 -8.52 7.12 -4.89
C SER A 308 -7.04 6.69 -4.94
N PRO A 309 -6.56 5.84 -4.01
CA PRO A 309 -5.23 5.24 -4.11
C PRO A 309 -5.05 4.38 -5.36
N VAL A 310 -6.14 3.82 -5.89
CA VAL A 310 -6.16 2.92 -7.05
C VAL A 310 -6.54 3.64 -8.34
N HIS A 311 -7.66 4.36 -8.33
CA HIS A 311 -8.29 4.89 -9.55
C HIS A 311 -7.89 6.33 -9.90
N ASP A 312 -7.06 6.96 -9.06
CA ASP A 312 -6.70 8.37 -9.16
C ASP A 312 -7.92 9.29 -8.93
N VAL A 313 -8.05 10.40 -9.64
CA VAL A 313 -9.19 11.34 -9.51
C VAL A 313 -10.44 10.71 -10.11
N ILE A 314 -11.50 10.56 -9.31
CA ILE A 314 -12.81 10.03 -9.74
C ILE A 314 -13.95 10.85 -9.11
N PRO A 315 -15.15 10.87 -9.72
CA PRO A 315 -16.33 11.49 -9.09
C PRO A 315 -16.64 10.93 -7.70
N GLY A 316 -17.10 11.80 -6.79
CA GLY A 316 -17.36 11.48 -5.37
C GLY A 316 -18.27 10.28 -5.15
N VAL A 317 -19.32 10.15 -5.97
CA VAL A 317 -20.28 9.03 -5.93
C VAL A 317 -19.64 7.64 -6.01
N PHE A 318 -18.49 7.48 -6.69
CA PHE A 318 -17.79 6.20 -6.74
C PHE A 318 -17.20 5.76 -5.40
N MET A 319 -16.86 6.71 -4.51
CA MET A 319 -16.48 6.40 -3.14
C MET A 319 -17.66 5.79 -2.38
N HIS A 320 -18.85 6.38 -2.50
CA HIS A 320 -20.08 5.85 -1.88
C HIS A 320 -20.42 4.45 -2.42
N ALA A 321 -20.26 4.24 -3.73
CA ALA A 321 -20.47 2.95 -4.37
C ALA A 321 -19.48 1.88 -3.87
N MET A 322 -18.20 2.22 -3.78
CA MET A 322 -17.17 1.32 -3.24
C MET A 322 -17.41 1.01 -1.75
N ALA A 323 -17.85 2.01 -0.97
CA ALA A 323 -18.19 1.82 0.43
C ALA A 323 -19.37 0.85 0.59
N LEU A 324 -20.44 0.99 -0.21
CA LEU A 324 -21.56 0.05 -0.18
C LEU A 324 -21.10 -1.36 -0.56
N ASP A 325 -20.29 -1.49 -1.61
CA ASP A 325 -19.76 -2.79 -2.04
C ASP A 325 -18.91 -3.46 -0.95
N ASN A 326 -18.06 -2.70 -0.24
CA ASN A 326 -17.32 -3.20 0.93
C ASN A 326 -18.26 -3.72 2.02
N LEU A 327 -19.35 -3.01 2.32
CA LEU A 327 -20.35 -3.45 3.31
C LEU A 327 -21.12 -4.69 2.83
N LEU A 328 -21.49 -4.78 1.56
CA LEU A 328 -22.15 -5.96 1.00
C LEU A 328 -21.24 -7.19 1.04
N THR A 329 -19.96 -7.00 0.70
CA THR A 329 -18.95 -8.06 0.63
C THR A 329 -18.52 -8.55 2.01
N TYR A 330 -18.23 -7.64 2.94
CA TYR A 330 -17.68 -7.99 4.25
C TYR A 330 -18.71 -8.03 5.38
N ARG A 331 -19.88 -7.40 5.20
CA ARG A 331 -20.94 -7.32 6.21
C ARG A 331 -20.41 -6.76 7.54
N ASP A 332 -20.58 -7.50 8.63
CA ASP A 332 -20.09 -7.16 9.98
C ASP A 332 -18.59 -7.32 10.17
N HIS A 333 -17.89 -7.95 9.21
CA HIS A 333 -16.43 -8.11 9.16
C HIS A 333 -15.76 -7.06 8.26
N TYR A 334 -16.36 -5.88 8.11
CA TYR A 334 -15.76 -4.80 7.33
C TYR A 334 -14.41 -4.37 7.92
N LYS A 335 -13.47 -4.00 7.05
CA LYS A 335 -12.12 -3.60 7.48
C LYS A 335 -12.20 -2.27 8.22
N ARG A 336 -11.59 -2.18 9.41
CA ARG A 336 -11.65 -0.98 10.26
C ARG A 336 -10.43 -0.10 10.07
N ALA A 337 -10.63 1.22 10.02
CA ALA A 337 -9.59 2.22 9.89
C ALA A 337 -8.97 2.53 11.26
N LEU A 338 -8.20 1.57 11.77
CA LEU A 338 -7.54 1.66 13.07
C LEU A 338 -6.27 2.52 13.02
N GLU A 339 -5.89 3.09 14.16
CA GLU A 339 -4.59 3.74 14.36
C GLU A 339 -3.77 3.01 15.44
N TRP A 340 -2.45 3.15 15.41
CA TRP A 340 -1.56 2.53 16.41
C TRP A 340 -1.57 3.30 17.73
N GLU A 341 -2.35 2.80 18.69
CA GLU A 341 -2.36 3.26 20.09
C GLU A 341 -1.61 2.30 21.03
N ILE A 342 -0.99 2.84 22.10
CA ILE A 342 -0.21 2.05 23.09
C ILE A 342 -1.10 1.15 23.95
N TRP A 343 -2.28 1.63 24.33
CA TRP A 343 -3.03 1.00 25.41
C TRP A 343 -3.95 -0.10 24.87
N PRO A 344 -3.93 -1.33 25.44
CA PRO A 344 -4.82 -2.41 25.04
C PRO A 344 -6.30 -2.08 25.31
N PRO A 345 -7.25 -2.70 24.58
CA PRO A 345 -7.03 -3.81 23.64
C PRO A 345 -7.10 -3.38 22.17
N ASN A 346 -5.95 -3.29 21.50
CA ASN A 346 -5.95 -3.02 20.05
C ASN A 346 -5.58 -4.32 19.34
N ILE A 347 -6.48 -4.83 18.50
CA ILE A 347 -6.29 -6.04 17.67
C ILE A 347 -4.98 -6.02 16.88
N LEU A 348 -4.45 -4.83 16.61
CA LEU A 348 -3.15 -4.57 16.01
C LEU A 348 -1.98 -5.22 16.78
N TRP A 349 -2.04 -5.36 18.10
CA TRP A 349 -0.99 -6.04 18.88
C TRP A 349 -0.95 -7.55 18.62
N LEU A 350 -2.12 -8.18 18.47
CA LEU A 350 -2.24 -9.60 18.14
C LEU A 350 -1.69 -9.91 16.76
N LEU A 351 -1.68 -8.95 15.84
CA LEU A 351 -1.02 -9.04 14.54
C LEU A 351 0.47 -8.65 14.57
N GLY A 352 0.77 -7.58 15.31
CA GLY A 352 2.08 -6.95 15.36
C GLY A 352 3.17 -7.87 15.87
N ILE A 353 2.91 -8.49 17.02
CA ILE A 353 3.89 -9.34 17.69
C ILE A 353 4.25 -10.56 16.81
N PRO A 354 3.30 -11.37 16.29
CA PRO A 354 3.63 -12.50 15.42
C PRO A 354 4.39 -12.11 14.16
N ILE A 355 4.05 -10.99 13.50
CA ILE A 355 4.73 -10.54 12.28
C ILE A 355 6.18 -10.16 12.58
N VAL A 356 6.43 -9.38 13.64
CA VAL A 356 7.79 -9.02 14.07
C VAL A 356 8.58 -10.27 14.48
N MET A 357 7.95 -11.21 15.18
CA MET A 357 8.55 -12.49 15.57
C MET A 357 8.90 -13.35 14.34
N ALA A 358 7.99 -13.45 13.37
CA ALA A 358 8.21 -14.21 12.13
C ALA A 358 9.35 -13.61 11.31
N ALA A 359 9.40 -12.28 11.16
CA ALA A 359 10.50 -11.60 10.48
C ALA A 359 11.85 -11.89 11.16
N HIS A 360 11.89 -11.88 12.50
CA HIS A 360 13.08 -12.25 13.27
C HIS A 360 13.46 -13.73 13.12
N LEU A 361 12.48 -14.64 13.12
CA LEU A 361 12.70 -16.08 12.94
C LEU A 361 13.23 -16.40 11.54
N LEU A 362 12.65 -15.81 10.51
CA LEU A 362 13.11 -15.95 9.13
C LEU A 362 14.53 -15.44 8.97
N HIS A 363 14.87 -14.32 9.62
CA HIS A 363 16.24 -13.81 9.60
C HIS A 363 17.22 -14.81 10.23
N TRP A 364 16.88 -15.32 11.41
CA TRP A 364 17.71 -16.31 12.10
C TRP A 364 17.87 -17.59 11.29
N LEU A 365 16.78 -18.12 10.73
CA LEU A 365 16.80 -19.27 9.82
C LEU A 365 17.71 -19.01 8.62
N ALA A 366 17.61 -17.84 7.99
CA ALA A 366 18.47 -17.48 6.85
C ALA A 366 19.95 -17.43 7.24
N GLN A 367 20.29 -16.87 8.41
CA GLN A 367 21.66 -16.87 8.92
C GLN A 367 22.16 -18.29 9.21
N TRP A 368 21.34 -19.10 9.88
CA TRP A 368 21.66 -20.50 10.21
C TRP A 368 21.86 -21.34 8.94
N LEU A 369 20.95 -21.22 7.97
CA LEU A 369 21.00 -21.95 6.70
C LEU A 369 22.21 -21.51 5.87
N ALA A 370 22.57 -20.22 5.90
CA ALA A 370 23.81 -19.71 5.31
C ALA A 370 25.07 -20.23 6.00
N VAL A 371 25.02 -20.62 7.28
CA VAL A 371 26.13 -21.30 7.98
C VAL A 371 26.18 -22.77 7.59
N GLN A 372 25.05 -23.47 7.60
CA GLN A 372 24.98 -24.89 7.22
C GLN A 372 25.38 -25.13 5.75
N LEU A 373 24.92 -24.31 4.82
CA LEU A 373 25.31 -24.39 3.40
C LEU A 373 26.81 -24.13 3.15
N ARG A 374 27.54 -23.52 4.11
CA ARG A 374 29.01 -23.37 4.03
C ARG A 374 29.74 -24.69 4.28
N GLU A 375 29.13 -25.61 5.02
CA GLU A 375 29.74 -26.88 5.41
C GLU A 375 29.50 -27.98 4.37
N ILE A 376 28.51 -27.80 3.48
CA ILE A 376 28.05 -28.86 2.57
C ILE A 376 28.90 -28.98 1.29
N ASN A 377 29.42 -27.90 0.70
CA ASN A 377 30.23 -28.02 -0.54
C ASN A 377 31.21 -26.85 -0.79
N GLY A 378 32.35 -27.13 -1.44
CA GLY A 378 33.35 -26.10 -1.80
C GLY A 378 32.85 -25.08 -2.83
N TRP A 379 31.91 -25.50 -3.68
CA TRP A 379 31.27 -24.64 -4.69
C TRP A 379 30.27 -23.65 -4.07
N THR A 380 29.45 -24.09 -3.12
CA THR A 380 28.49 -23.24 -2.39
C THR A 380 29.20 -22.22 -1.52
N ARG A 381 30.32 -22.59 -0.88
CA ARG A 381 31.21 -21.68 -0.14
C ARG A 381 31.75 -20.52 -0.99
N ARG A 382 31.91 -20.71 -2.31
CA ARG A 382 32.48 -19.72 -3.24
C ARG A 382 31.46 -18.65 -3.66
N TRP A 383 30.16 -18.98 -3.64
CA TRP A 383 29.07 -18.09 -4.07
C TRP A 383 28.27 -17.49 -2.90
N LEU A 384 28.06 -18.23 -1.80
CA LEU A 384 27.24 -17.78 -0.66
C LEU A 384 28.02 -16.96 0.39
N VAL A 385 29.35 -17.03 0.36
CA VAL A 385 30.21 -16.20 1.22
C VAL A 385 31.10 -15.38 0.32
N PRO A 386 31.03 -14.04 0.36
CA PRO A 386 32.06 -13.22 -0.22
C PRO A 386 33.30 -13.34 0.68
N PRO A 387 34.40 -14.02 0.27
CA PRO A 387 35.62 -14.01 1.07
C PRO A 387 36.06 -12.56 1.29
N LYS A 388 36.64 -12.29 2.47
CA LYS A 388 37.33 -11.01 2.77
C LYS A 388 38.37 -10.63 1.69
N SER A 389 38.78 -11.58 0.86
CA SER A 389 39.50 -11.38 -0.40
C SER A 389 39.02 -12.35 -1.48
N TRP A 390 38.19 -11.91 -2.44
CA TRP A 390 38.16 -12.61 -3.73
C TRP A 390 39.53 -12.44 -4.38
N ARG A 391 40.06 -13.53 -4.94
CA ARG A 391 41.11 -13.50 -5.96
C ARG A 391 40.50 -14.10 -7.22
N LEU A 392 40.13 -13.27 -8.19
CA LEU A 392 39.54 -13.72 -9.47
C LEU A 392 40.49 -14.60 -10.31
N THR A 393 41.76 -14.73 -9.90
CA THR A 393 42.82 -15.45 -10.63
C THR A 393 43.29 -16.73 -9.93
N ALA A 394 42.44 -17.42 -9.16
CA ALA A 394 42.71 -18.82 -8.87
C ALA A 394 42.40 -19.64 -10.13
N ALA A 395 43.26 -19.50 -11.14
CA ALA A 395 43.31 -20.40 -12.26
C ALA A 395 43.67 -21.80 -11.73
N THR A 396 43.10 -22.81 -12.38
CA THR A 396 43.63 -24.17 -12.49
C THR A 396 45.16 -24.21 -12.40
N PRO A 397 45.75 -25.26 -11.79
CA PRO A 397 47.20 -25.41 -11.81
C PRO A 397 47.68 -25.30 -13.26
N PRO A 398 48.63 -24.41 -13.58
CA PRO A 398 49.05 -24.20 -14.95
C PRO A 398 49.65 -25.49 -15.49
N ALA A 399 49.27 -25.86 -16.71
CA ALA A 399 50.07 -26.80 -17.50
C ALA A 399 51.49 -26.23 -17.61
N GLU A 400 52.50 -27.09 -17.49
CA GLU A 400 53.91 -26.72 -17.58
C GLU A 400 54.15 -25.72 -18.72
N GLY A 401 54.64 -24.52 -18.38
CA GLY A 401 55.04 -23.49 -19.34
C GLY A 401 54.17 -22.23 -19.43
N THR A 402 53.14 -22.03 -18.61
CA THR A 402 52.37 -20.76 -18.59
C THR A 402 52.87 -19.77 -17.55
N GLU A 403 53.03 -18.51 -17.97
CA GLU A 403 53.56 -17.36 -17.23
C GLU A 403 53.13 -17.27 -15.76
N MET A 404 54.12 -17.04 -14.88
CA MET A 404 53.93 -16.70 -13.47
C MET A 404 52.92 -15.55 -13.29
N LEU A 405 52.03 -15.72 -12.30
CA LEU A 405 51.09 -14.72 -11.77
C LEU A 405 51.66 -13.29 -11.81
N PRO A 406 50.85 -12.26 -12.15
CA PRO A 406 51.36 -10.89 -12.26
C PRO A 406 51.76 -10.38 -10.88
N GLN A 407 53.05 -10.42 -10.58
CA GLN A 407 53.64 -9.80 -9.41
C GLN A 407 53.32 -8.29 -9.42
N ARG A 408 53.13 -7.71 -8.24
CA ARG A 408 52.88 -6.27 -8.08
C ARG A 408 53.99 -5.50 -8.81
N PRO A 409 53.70 -4.59 -9.76
CA PRO A 409 54.74 -3.91 -10.53
C PRO A 409 55.76 -3.23 -9.62
N ALA A 410 57.05 -3.32 -9.93
CA ALA A 410 58.15 -2.83 -9.09
C ALA A 410 57.96 -1.36 -8.63
N ARG A 411 57.35 -0.52 -9.48
CA ARG A 411 57.04 0.89 -9.16
C ARG A 411 56.02 1.04 -8.02
N TRP A 412 55.05 0.13 -7.91
CA TRP A 412 54.11 0.11 -6.79
C TRP A 412 54.77 -0.35 -5.47
N ILE A 413 55.77 -1.22 -5.55
CA ILE A 413 56.57 -1.67 -4.39
C ILE A 413 57.48 -0.52 -3.93
N ALA A 414 58.16 0.14 -4.87
CA ALA A 414 59.01 1.30 -4.61
C ALA A 414 58.23 2.49 -4.02
N LEU A 415 56.96 2.70 -4.39
CA LEU A 415 56.11 3.71 -3.76
C LEU A 415 55.84 3.41 -2.28
N GLY A 416 55.66 2.13 -1.92
CA GLY A 416 55.48 1.70 -0.53
C GLY A 416 56.73 1.89 0.33
N ALA A 417 57.92 1.76 -0.27
CA ALA A 417 59.20 1.98 0.38
C ALA A 417 59.68 3.46 0.35
N ALA A 418 59.06 4.32 -0.47
CA ALA A 418 59.49 5.69 -0.66
C ALA A 418 59.27 6.56 0.60
N ARG A 419 60.37 7.16 1.07
CA ARG A 419 60.39 8.18 2.12
C ARG A 419 60.50 9.57 1.46
N GLY A 420 59.67 10.51 1.91
CA GLY A 420 59.64 11.90 1.42
C GLY A 420 58.54 12.20 0.37
N PRO A 421 57.94 13.40 0.40
CA PRO A 421 56.78 13.76 -0.43
C PRO A 421 57.11 13.93 -1.92
N LEU A 422 58.26 14.52 -2.25
CA LEU A 422 58.71 14.75 -3.63
C LEU A 422 59.00 13.43 -4.38
N THR A 423 59.62 12.48 -3.68
CA THR A 423 59.93 11.13 -4.18
C THR A 423 58.65 10.35 -4.48
N ARG A 424 57.65 10.44 -3.60
CA ARG A 424 56.31 9.85 -3.81
C ARG A 424 55.59 10.49 -5.00
N LEU A 425 55.65 11.82 -5.15
CA LEU A 425 55.01 12.54 -6.25
C LEU A 425 55.60 12.15 -7.62
N ARG A 426 56.93 12.03 -7.71
CA ARG A 426 57.61 11.56 -8.92
C ARG A 426 57.23 10.12 -9.26
N LEU A 427 57.19 9.23 -8.26
CA LEU A 427 56.76 7.85 -8.47
C LEU A 427 55.30 7.73 -8.89
N LEU A 428 54.40 8.53 -8.32
CA LEU A 428 52.99 8.56 -8.72
C LEU A 428 52.82 8.97 -10.19
N ARG A 429 53.53 10.02 -10.64
CA ARG A 429 53.55 10.39 -12.07
C ARG A 429 54.08 9.26 -12.95
N ALA A 430 55.13 8.57 -12.52
CA ALA A 430 55.71 7.44 -13.25
C ALA A 430 54.81 6.20 -13.28
N ILE A 431 54.00 5.97 -12.23
CA ILE A 431 52.97 4.92 -12.17
C ILE A 431 51.82 5.24 -13.11
N CYS A 432 51.37 6.50 -13.16
CA CYS A 432 50.31 6.95 -14.06
C CYS A 432 50.73 6.88 -15.54
N ALA A 433 52.00 7.10 -15.86
CA ALA A 433 52.51 7.04 -17.23
C ALA A 433 52.68 5.60 -17.77
N ASP A 434 52.88 4.62 -16.90
CA ASP A 434 53.20 3.23 -17.26
C ASP A 434 51.95 2.39 -17.58
N ARG A 435 51.92 1.80 -18.78
CA ARG A 435 50.81 0.93 -19.25
C ARG A 435 50.62 -0.31 -18.37
N ALA A 436 51.69 -0.93 -17.87
CA ALA A 436 51.60 -2.12 -17.02
C ALA A 436 51.04 -1.78 -15.64
N CYS A 437 51.47 -0.66 -15.06
CA CYS A 437 50.94 -0.14 -13.80
C CYS A 437 49.46 0.25 -13.92
N ARG A 438 49.04 0.91 -15.02
CA ARG A 438 47.63 1.23 -15.30
C ARG A 438 46.76 -0.02 -15.45
N ARG A 439 47.21 -1.03 -16.22
CA ARG A 439 46.47 -2.29 -16.39
C ARG A 439 46.33 -3.07 -15.08
N TRP A 440 47.38 -3.10 -14.26
CA TRP A 440 47.32 -3.74 -12.94
C TRP A 440 46.33 -3.03 -12.00
N LEU A 441 46.38 -1.70 -11.95
CA LEU A 441 45.45 -0.91 -11.14
C LEU A 441 44.01 -1.08 -11.63
N ALA A 442 43.76 -1.00 -12.94
CA ALA A 442 42.44 -1.22 -13.53
C ALA A 442 41.87 -2.59 -13.19
N ARG A 443 42.67 -3.67 -13.27
CA ARG A 443 42.26 -5.02 -12.85
C ARG A 443 41.93 -5.11 -11.37
N LYS A 444 42.72 -4.46 -10.50
CA LYS A 444 42.46 -4.45 -9.04
C LYS A 444 41.23 -3.64 -8.66
N VAL A 445 41.01 -2.50 -9.33
CA VAL A 445 39.80 -1.71 -9.18
C VAL A 445 38.58 -2.49 -9.67
N ALA A 446 38.66 -3.12 -10.85
CA ALA A 446 37.57 -3.95 -11.39
C ALA A 446 37.25 -5.14 -10.47
N GLU A 447 38.25 -5.83 -9.93
CA GLU A 447 38.07 -6.90 -8.94
C GLU A 447 37.35 -6.37 -7.69
N LYS A 448 37.74 -5.22 -7.15
CA LYS A 448 37.09 -4.62 -5.97
C LYS A 448 35.67 -4.14 -6.26
N LEU A 449 35.43 -3.57 -7.44
CA LEU A 449 34.09 -3.17 -7.89
C LEU A 449 33.17 -4.37 -8.06
N LEU A 450 33.65 -5.48 -8.64
CA LEU A 450 32.87 -6.71 -8.78
C LEU A 450 32.51 -7.32 -7.41
N ILE A 451 33.44 -7.32 -6.46
CA ILE A 451 33.15 -7.78 -5.08
C ILE A 451 32.13 -6.87 -4.41
N ALA A 452 32.29 -5.55 -4.51
CA ALA A 452 31.35 -4.59 -3.95
C ALA A 452 29.96 -4.78 -4.57
N LEU A 453 29.89 -4.94 -5.90
CA LEU A 453 28.65 -5.20 -6.63
C LEU A 453 28.00 -6.51 -6.18
N ALA A 454 28.76 -7.61 -6.07
CA ALA A 454 28.24 -8.89 -5.61
C ALA A 454 27.73 -8.83 -4.16
N LEU A 455 28.43 -8.12 -3.27
CA LEU A 455 28.00 -7.87 -1.90
C LEU A 455 26.72 -7.05 -1.85
N THR A 456 26.64 -5.97 -2.62
CA THR A 456 25.44 -5.12 -2.66
C THR A 456 24.26 -5.87 -3.25
N LEU A 457 24.47 -6.67 -4.31
CA LEU A 457 23.42 -7.49 -4.91
C LEU A 457 22.95 -8.58 -3.96
N GLY A 458 23.85 -9.25 -3.24
CA GLY A 458 23.49 -10.25 -2.23
C GLY A 458 22.69 -9.65 -1.08
N LYS A 459 23.08 -8.48 -0.57
CA LYS A 459 22.32 -7.76 0.45
C LYS A 459 20.96 -7.29 -0.08
N ALA A 460 20.91 -6.77 -1.30
CA ALA A 460 19.67 -6.36 -1.95
C ALA A 460 18.72 -7.55 -2.16
N ALA A 461 19.22 -8.70 -2.62
CA ALA A 461 18.43 -9.92 -2.79
C ALA A 461 17.86 -10.43 -1.45
N SER A 462 18.66 -10.39 -0.38
CA SER A 462 18.19 -10.76 0.96
C SER A 462 17.08 -9.81 1.45
N ILE A 463 17.23 -8.50 1.22
CA ILE A 463 16.22 -7.51 1.58
C ILE A 463 14.94 -7.78 0.78
N LEU A 464 15.05 -7.92 -0.54
CA LEU A 464 13.92 -8.22 -1.43
C LEU A 464 13.17 -9.48 -1.00
N LEU A 465 13.88 -10.57 -0.72
CA LEU A 465 13.26 -11.81 -0.25
C LEU A 465 12.53 -11.61 1.09
N SER A 466 13.18 -10.96 2.06
CA SER A 466 12.55 -10.68 3.36
C SER A 466 11.30 -9.81 3.23
N SER A 467 11.33 -8.78 2.38
CA SER A 467 10.19 -7.92 2.11
C SER A 467 9.06 -8.65 1.43
N LEU A 468 9.36 -9.53 0.46
CA LEU A 468 8.34 -10.34 -0.22
C LEU A 468 7.65 -11.30 0.76
N VAL A 469 8.40 -11.92 1.66
CA VAL A 469 7.82 -12.81 2.68
C VAL A 469 6.96 -12.03 3.67
N VAL A 470 7.43 -10.89 4.19
CA VAL A 470 6.64 -10.04 5.08
C VAL A 470 5.36 -9.55 4.38
N MET A 471 5.47 -9.10 3.12
CA MET A 471 4.32 -8.70 2.31
C MET A 471 3.32 -9.85 2.14
N TYR A 472 3.79 -11.08 1.89
CA TYR A 472 2.90 -12.24 1.77
C TYR A 472 2.20 -12.59 3.09
N ILE A 473 2.91 -12.56 4.21
CA ILE A 473 2.31 -12.75 5.55
C ILE A 473 1.24 -11.68 5.81
N VAL A 474 1.54 -10.43 5.45
CA VAL A 474 0.62 -9.29 5.56
C VAL A 474 -0.65 -9.50 4.72
N LEU A 475 -0.51 -9.94 3.47
CA LEU A 475 -1.67 -10.21 2.60
C LEU A 475 -2.55 -11.31 3.16
N ILE A 476 -1.96 -12.37 3.71
CA ILE A 476 -2.71 -13.41 4.40
C ILE A 476 -3.40 -12.82 5.64
N ALA A 477 -2.67 -12.12 6.50
CA ALA A 477 -3.23 -11.55 7.72
C ALA A 477 -4.40 -10.58 7.44
N GLN A 478 -4.36 -9.85 6.32
CA GLN A 478 -5.45 -8.96 5.88
C GLN A 478 -6.75 -9.70 5.54
N GLU A 479 -6.66 -10.94 5.08
CA GLU A 479 -7.83 -11.76 4.79
C GLU A 479 -8.55 -12.16 6.08
N TRP A 480 -7.80 -12.49 7.13
CA TRP A 480 -8.32 -12.98 8.40
C TRP A 480 -8.66 -11.90 9.43
N VAL A 481 -8.14 -10.68 9.27
CA VAL A 481 -8.32 -9.61 10.26
C VAL A 481 -9.02 -8.40 9.66
N ASP A 482 -9.95 -7.85 10.43
CA ASP A 482 -10.82 -6.74 10.04
C ASP A 482 -10.11 -5.39 10.25
N VAL A 483 -8.92 -5.25 9.68
CA VAL A 483 -8.04 -4.07 9.75
C VAL A 483 -7.71 -3.60 8.34
N GLY A 484 -7.73 -2.28 8.13
CA GLY A 484 -7.38 -1.66 6.86
C GLY A 484 -5.92 -1.82 6.43
N THR A 485 -5.59 -1.30 5.24
CA THR A 485 -4.24 -1.42 4.66
C THR A 485 -3.18 -0.62 5.42
N LEU A 486 -3.49 0.61 5.84
CA LEU A 486 -2.49 1.52 6.43
C LEU A 486 -1.82 0.95 7.70
N PRO A 487 -2.55 0.47 8.72
CA PRO A 487 -1.91 -0.01 9.96
C PRO A 487 -1.01 -1.22 9.73
N ILE A 488 -1.35 -2.03 8.73
CA ILE A 488 -0.62 -3.25 8.40
C ILE A 488 0.65 -2.92 7.61
N VAL A 489 0.59 -1.92 6.71
CA VAL A 489 1.79 -1.40 6.04
C VAL A 489 2.74 -0.80 7.06
N ASP A 490 2.25 0.01 8.00
CA ASP A 490 3.09 0.58 9.06
C ASP A 490 3.82 -0.50 9.85
N LEU A 491 3.09 -1.55 10.24
CA LEU A 491 3.68 -2.71 10.91
C LEU A 491 4.77 -3.37 10.07
N ALA A 492 4.50 -3.61 8.79
CA ALA A 492 5.45 -4.24 7.88
C ALA A 492 6.72 -3.37 7.71
N VAL A 493 6.54 -2.07 7.49
CA VAL A 493 7.63 -1.11 7.31
C VAL A 493 8.48 -1.03 8.58
N MET A 494 7.87 -0.96 9.76
CA MET A 494 8.63 -0.92 11.03
C MET A 494 9.32 -2.24 11.33
N ALA A 495 8.67 -3.38 11.08
CA ALA A 495 9.28 -4.70 11.23
C ALA A 495 10.51 -4.85 10.31
N LEU A 496 10.39 -4.39 9.06
CA LEU A 496 11.49 -4.37 8.09
C LEU A 496 12.57 -3.35 8.46
N ALA A 497 12.22 -2.17 8.96
CA ALA A 497 13.17 -1.14 9.39
C ALA A 497 14.03 -1.62 10.57
N ALA A 498 13.38 -2.24 11.57
CA ALA A 498 14.07 -2.87 12.70
C ALA A 498 15.05 -3.96 12.22
N HIS A 499 14.68 -4.70 11.17
CA HIS A 499 15.52 -5.70 10.53
C HIS A 499 16.70 -5.08 9.75
N TRP A 500 16.45 -4.07 8.91
CA TRP A 500 17.46 -3.49 8.02
C TRP A 500 18.54 -2.71 8.76
N LEU A 501 18.18 -2.03 9.84
CA LEU A 501 19.10 -1.17 10.59
C LEU A 501 19.97 -1.95 11.59
N GLY A 502 19.70 -3.25 11.82
CA GLY A 502 20.48 -4.07 12.76
C GLY A 502 20.41 -3.57 14.21
N TRP A 503 19.37 -2.81 14.55
CA TRP A 503 19.20 -2.20 15.87
C TRP A 503 19.02 -3.25 16.94
N THR A 504 18.40 -4.38 16.62
CA THR A 504 18.16 -5.47 17.57
C THR A 504 19.46 -6.11 18.05
N ASP A 505 20.44 -6.33 17.18
CA ASP A 505 21.79 -6.80 17.55
C ASP A 505 22.56 -5.76 18.38
N THR A 506 22.36 -4.46 18.09
CA THR A 506 23.04 -3.38 18.79
C THR A 506 22.49 -3.21 20.21
N VAL A 507 21.17 -3.21 20.35
CA VAL A 507 20.45 -3.07 21.63
C VAL A 507 20.63 -4.32 22.49
N THR A 508 20.59 -5.53 21.92
CA THR A 508 20.84 -6.76 22.68
C THR A 508 22.29 -6.88 23.14
N LYS A 509 23.28 -6.41 22.36
CA LYS A 509 24.68 -6.33 22.82
C LYS A 509 24.87 -5.29 23.91
N PHE A 510 24.15 -4.17 23.85
CA PHE A 510 24.17 -3.13 24.87
C PHE A 510 23.55 -3.62 26.20
N LEU A 511 22.39 -4.26 26.14
CA LEU A 511 21.67 -4.78 27.32
C LEU A 511 22.23 -6.10 27.86
N GLY A 512 22.85 -6.92 27.02
CA GLY A 512 23.30 -8.28 27.35
C GLY A 512 24.71 -8.39 27.95
N GLY A 513 25.48 -7.29 27.96
CA GLY A 513 26.88 -7.29 28.39
C GLY A 513 27.79 -8.10 27.45
N LYS A 514 29.05 -7.68 27.28
CA LYS A 514 30.02 -8.46 26.48
C LYS A 514 30.18 -9.85 27.12
N PRO A 515 30.08 -10.96 26.37
CA PRO A 515 30.43 -12.27 26.90
C PRO A 515 31.88 -12.20 27.39
N LYS A 516 32.11 -12.56 28.66
CA LYS A 516 33.45 -12.74 29.21
C LYS A 516 34.15 -13.75 28.31
N ALA A 517 35.30 -13.37 27.75
CA ALA A 517 36.16 -14.31 27.05
C ALA A 517 36.55 -15.40 28.04
N ASP A 518 36.20 -16.65 27.72
CA ASP A 518 36.58 -17.80 28.54
C ASP A 518 38.11 -17.85 28.67
N ALA A 519 38.56 -17.81 29.92
CA ALA A 519 39.95 -17.98 30.31
C ALA A 519 40.32 -19.47 30.20
N THR A 520 40.51 -19.96 28.98
CA THR A 520 41.01 -21.33 28.73
C THR A 520 42.06 -21.35 27.62
N THR A 521 43.04 -20.46 27.71
CA THR A 521 44.33 -20.67 27.05
C THR A 521 45.44 -20.47 28.09
N PRO A 522 46.19 -21.53 28.47
CA PRO A 522 47.36 -21.34 29.30
C PRO A 522 48.42 -20.56 28.50
N PRO A 523 49.22 -19.69 29.14
CA PRO A 523 50.28 -18.96 28.46
C PRO A 523 51.33 -19.92 27.88
N PRO A 524 51.93 -19.59 26.72
CA PRO A 524 52.94 -20.44 26.10
C PRO A 524 54.19 -20.56 26.99
N ALA A 525 54.72 -21.77 27.12
CA ALA A 525 55.93 -22.05 27.87
C ALA A 525 57.16 -21.34 27.25
N PRO A 526 58.11 -20.86 28.07
CA PRO A 526 59.30 -20.17 27.58
C PRO A 526 60.24 -21.12 26.79
N PRO A 527 60.96 -20.60 25.78
CA PRO A 527 61.82 -21.42 24.93
C PRO A 527 63.03 -21.98 25.72
N GLN A 528 63.25 -23.29 25.59
CA GLN A 528 64.43 -23.97 26.14
C GLN A 528 65.69 -23.53 25.38
N SER A 529 66.65 -23.00 26.13
CA SER A 529 68.00 -22.68 25.68
C SER A 529 68.80 -23.98 25.47
N SER A 530 69.17 -24.23 24.20
CA SER A 530 70.19 -25.19 23.83
C SER A 530 71.57 -24.54 23.93
N ALA A 531 72.33 -24.84 24.99
CA ALA A 531 73.79 -24.88 24.97
C ALA A 531 74.33 -25.33 26.33
N LYS A 532 74.90 -26.55 26.38
CA LYS A 532 76.00 -26.87 27.29
C LYS A 532 77.03 -27.71 26.53
N PRO A 533 78.32 -27.32 26.55
CA PRO A 533 79.40 -28.11 25.99
C PRO A 533 80.04 -29.03 27.05
N GLN A 534 80.40 -30.25 26.64
CA GLN A 534 81.45 -31.13 27.20
C GLN A 534 81.98 -31.89 25.98
N GLU A 535 83.27 -31.99 25.67
CA GLU A 535 84.53 -31.82 26.43
C GLU A 535 85.52 -30.89 25.72
#